data_AF-A0A2S0UDJ9-F1
#
_entry.id   AF-A0A2S0UDJ9-F1
#
_cell.length_a   1.000
_cell.length_b   1.000
_cell.length_c   1.000
_cell.angle_alpha   90.00
_cell.angle_beta   90.00
_cell.angle_gamma   90.00
#
_symmetry.space_group_name_H-M   'P 1'
#
loop_
_entity.id
_entity.type
_entity.pdbx_description
1 polymer ?
#
loop_
_entity_poly.entity_id
_entity_poly.type
_entity_poly.pdbx_seq_one_letter_code
_entity_poly.pdbx_strand_id
1 'polypeptide(L)' 'MLDHSAAISESYTDGVSVTFRLYDPYEDREITGVMTAVDIGLKTIKVRESDEEPMWIPFPRHNSR' A
#
# COMPACT_ATOMS: atom_id res chain seq x y z
N MET A 1 -20.11 -3.18 2.02
CA MET A 1 -18.98 -2.97 2.95
C MET A 1 -17.77 -3.54 2.23
N LEU A 2 -16.90 -2.70 1.67
CA LEU A 2 -15.70 -3.17 0.97
C LEU A 2 -14.73 -3.68 2.04
N ASP A 3 -14.49 -4.99 2.05
CA ASP A 3 -13.53 -5.59 2.97
C ASP A 3 -12.12 -5.24 2.47
N HIS A 4 -11.49 -4.28 3.14
CA HIS A 4 -10.14 -3.82 2.80
C HIS A 4 -9.12 -4.96 2.82
N SER A 5 -9.38 -6.05 3.57
CA SER A 5 -8.49 -7.21 3.61
C SER A 5 -8.53 -8.02 2.31
N ALA A 6 -9.70 -8.11 1.65
CA ALA A 6 -9.85 -8.84 0.39
C ALA A 6 -9.07 -8.16 -0.75
N ALA A 7 -9.16 -6.83 -0.86
CA ALA A 7 -8.44 -6.07 -1.90
C ALA A 7 -6.92 -6.19 -1.77
N ILE A 8 -6.40 -6.21 -0.54
CA ILE A 8 -4.97 -6.41 -0.28
C ILE A 8 -4.55 -7.83 -0.67
N SER A 9 -5.35 -8.83 -0.34
CA SER A 9 -5.06 -10.23 -0.67
C SER A 9 -5.08 -10.46 -2.19
N GLU A 10 -6.07 -9.92 -2.91
CA GLU A 10 -6.17 -10.04 -4.37
C GLU A 10 -5.02 -9.32 -5.08
N SER A 11 -4.60 -8.14 -4.61
CA SER A 11 -3.43 -7.47 -5.17
C SER A 11 -2.16 -8.31 -5.04
N TYR A 12 -1.99 -8.94 -3.88
CA TYR A 12 -0.82 -9.79 -3.59
C TYR A 12 -0.83 -11.10 -4.37
N THR A 13 -1.99 -11.78 -4.44
CA THR A 13 -2.10 -13.12 -5.04
C THR A 13 -2.29 -13.06 -6.55
N ASP A 14 -3.15 -12.17 -7.03
CA ASP A 14 -3.59 -12.12 -8.42
C ASP A 14 -2.94 -10.98 -9.21
N GLY A 15 -2.09 -10.17 -8.56
CA GLY A 15 -1.40 -9.06 -9.20
C GLY A 15 -2.32 -7.91 -9.59
N VAL A 16 -3.50 -7.81 -8.96
CA VAL A 16 -4.48 -6.76 -9.23
C VAL A 16 -3.93 -5.42 -8.73
N SER A 17 -3.99 -4.39 -9.57
CA SER A 17 -3.58 -3.04 -9.17
C SER A 17 -4.62 -2.45 -8.23
N VAL A 18 -4.17 -1.90 -7.10
CA VAL A 18 -5.03 -1.24 -6.11
C VAL A 18 -4.47 0.13 -5.77
N THR A 19 -5.36 1.07 -5.46
CA THR A 19 -4.98 2.41 -5.02
C THR A 19 -4.88 2.46 -3.50
N PHE A 20 -3.69 2.75 -3.00
CA PHE A 20 -3.40 3.01 -1.60
C PHE A 20 -3.50 4.50 -1.32
N ARG A 21 -4.42 4.89 -0.42
CA ARG A 21 -4.46 6.23 0.16
C ARG A 21 -3.60 6.24 1.42
N LEU A 22 -2.44 6.87 1.34
CA LEU A 22 -1.55 7.06 2.46
C LEU A 22 -1.97 8.36 3.17
N TYR A 23 -2.50 8.21 4.39
CA TYR A 23 -2.81 9.36 5.21
C TYR A 23 -1.53 9.91 5.82
N ASP A 24 -1.04 11.03 5.28
CA ASP A 24 0.04 11.81 5.87
C ASP A 24 -0.55 13.16 6.35
N PRO A 25 -0.29 13.58 7.61
CA PRO A 25 -0.86 14.81 8.17
C PRO A 25 -0.40 16.10 7.46
N TYR A 26 0.57 16.02 6.55
CA TYR A 26 1.08 17.14 5.78
C TYR A 26 0.65 17.11 4.31
N GLU A 27 0.45 15.92 3.72
CA GLU A 27 0.04 15.78 2.32
C GLU A 27 -0.66 14.44 2.05
N ASP A 28 -1.96 14.46 1.73
CA ASP A 28 -2.67 13.25 1.31
C ASP A 28 -2.00 12.68 0.04
N ARG A 29 -1.38 11.49 0.17
CA ARG A 29 -0.67 10.85 -0.94
C ARG A 29 -1.40 9.61 -1.40
N GLU A 30 -1.75 9.58 -2.68
CA GLU A 30 -2.28 8.38 -3.34
C GLU A 30 -1.17 7.68 -4.12
N ILE A 31 -1.06 6.36 -3.97
CA ILE A 31 -0.19 5.50 -4.80
C ILE A 31 -1.05 4.43 -5.43
N THR A 32 -0.88 4.19 -6.73
CA THR A 32 -1.61 3.14 -7.44
C THR A 32 -0.62 2.14 -8.01
N GLY A 33 -0.72 0.89 -7.59
CA GLY A 33 0.19 -0.14 -8.08
C GLY A 33 -0.16 -1.53 -7.56
N VAL A 34 0.71 -2.47 -7.93
CA VAL A 34 0.58 -3.87 -7.49
C VAL A 34 1.41 -4.08 -6.24
N MET A 35 0.80 -4.61 -5.19
CA MET A 35 1.52 -4.99 -3.98
C MET A 35 2.30 -6.28 -4.23
N THR A 36 3.62 -6.22 -4.05
CA THR A 36 4.53 -7.35 -4.32
C THR A 36 5.09 -7.98 -3.06
N ALA A 37 5.12 -7.25 -1.94
CA ALA A 37 5.54 -7.77 -0.64
C ALA A 37 4.96 -6.94 0.52
N VAL A 38 4.88 -7.56 1.70
CA VAL A 38 4.50 -6.91 2.96
C VAL A 38 5.53 -7.30 4.02
N ASP A 39 6.08 -6.31 4.73
CA ASP A 39 6.86 -6.51 5.94
C ASP A 39 6.06 -5.99 7.14
N ILE A 40 5.55 -6.93 7.93
CA ILE A 40 4.70 -6.65 9.08
C ILE A 40 5.54 -6.12 10.27
N GLY A 41 6.80 -6.53 10.37
CA GLY A 41 7.70 -6.12 11.45
C GLY A 41 8.14 -4.66 11.30
N LEU A 42 8.50 -4.27 10.08
CA LEU A 42 8.84 -2.88 9.74
C LEU A 42 7.62 -2.02 9.41
N LYS A 43 6.44 -2.63 9.32
CA LYS A 43 5.20 -1.95 8.92
C LYS A 43 5.38 -1.25 7.57
N THR A 44 5.87 -1.97 6.57
CA THR A 44 6.09 -1.46 5.21
C THR A 44 5.45 -2.38 4.17
N ILE A 45 5.05 -1.81 3.04
CA ILE A 45 4.60 -2.55 1.85
C ILE A 45 5.52 -2.24 0.68
N LYS A 46 5.69 -3.21 -0.22
CA LYS A 46 6.43 -3.04 -1.46
C LYS A 46 5.44 -2.93 -2.61
N VAL A 47 5.41 -1.77 -3.27
CA VAL A 47 4.49 -1.49 -4.38
C VAL A 47 5.29 -1.31 -5.66
N ARG A 48 4.78 -1.90 -6.75
CA ARG A 48 5.28 -1.67 -8.11
C ARG A 48 4.27 -0.85 -8.88
N GLU A 49 4.65 0.37 -9.22
CA GLU A 49 3.93 1.24 -10.16
C GLU A 49 4.29 0.81 -11.60
N SER A 50 3.43 1.12 -12.58
CA SER A 50 3.62 0.65 -13.96
C SER A 50 4.96 1.15 -14.53
N ASP A 51 5.80 0.20 -14.95
CA ASP A 51 7.15 0.42 -15.52
C ASP A 51 8.20 1.03 -14.58
N GLU A 52 7.94 1.11 -13.27
CA GLU A 52 8.91 1.59 -12.27
C GLU A 52 9.53 0.46 -11.44
N GLU A 53 10.72 0.74 -10.87
CA GLU A 53 11.31 -0.16 -9.88
C GLU A 53 10.44 -0.22 -8.62
N PRO A 54 10.18 -1.42 -8.07
CA PRO A 54 9.34 -1.53 -6.89
C PRO A 54 9.91 -0.80 -5.67
N MET A 55 9.10 0.01 -5.01
CA MET A 55 9.50 0.83 -3.86
C MET A 55 8.87 0.35 -2.55
N TRP A 56 9.59 0.54 -1.44
CA TRP A 56 9.07 0.30 -0.09
C TRP A 56 8.38 1.55 0.46
N ILE A 57 7.17 1.36 0.97
CA ILE A 57 6.31 2.42 1.51
C ILE A 57 6.01 2.06 2.97
N PRO A 58 6.33 2.93 3.94
CA PRO A 58 5.94 2.71 5.33
C PRO A 58 4.43 2.90 5.50
N PHE A 59 3.82 2.10 6.38
CA PHE A 59 2.46 2.35 6.81
C PHE A 59 2.39 3.72 7.48
N PRO A 60 1.34 4.52 7.19
CA PRO A 60 1.15 5.79 7.84
C PRO A 60 1.09 5.55 9.35
N ARG A 61 1.99 6.21 10.08
CA ARG A 61 1.93 6.18 11.54
C ARG A 61 0.70 6.98 11.91
N HIS A 62 -0.28 6.30 12.52
CA HIS A 62 -1.39 6.98 13.16
C HIS A 62 -0.82 7.83 14.32
N ASN A 63 -0.44 9.07 14.04
CA ASN A 63 -0.23 10.05 15.08
C ASN A 63 -1.62 10.39 15.61
N SER A 64 -2.04 9.64 16.63
CA SER A 64 -3.16 10.04 17.47
C SER A 64 -2.68 11.26 18.25
N ARG A 65 -2.96 12.46 17.75
CA ARG A 65 -2.80 13.70 18.49
C ARG A 65 -4.09 14.50 18.42
#